data_AF-A0A3Q0JQF3-F1
#
_entry.id   AF-A0A3Q0JQF3-F1
#
_cell.length_a   1.000
_cell.length_b   1.000
_cell.length_c   1.000
_cell.angle_alpha   90.00
_cell.angle_beta   90.00
_cell.angle_gamma   90.00
#
_symmetry.space_group_name_H-M   'P 1'
#
loop_
_entity.id
_entity.type
_entity.pdbx_description
1 polymer ?
#
loop_
_entity_poly.entity_id
_entity_poly.type
_entity_poly.pdbx_seq_one_letter_code
_entity_poly.pdbx_strand_id
1 'polypeptide(L)'
;SHNVDLCFTPMIIADSFIKSSKARNNEFSTSPEDTPLVVQFASNNHEDFVRATQYVAPHCNGVDLNCGCPQRWAIKEGYGCAL
;
A
#
# COMPACT_ATOMS: atom_id res chain seq x y z
N SER A 1 4.58 -17.12 -14.42
CA SER A 1 5.26 -16.58 -13.23
C SER A 1 6.77 -16.63 -13.44
N HIS A 2 7.51 -15.59 -13.04
CA HIS A 2 8.95 -15.42 -13.25
C HIS A 2 9.83 -15.99 -12.12
N ASN A 3 9.28 -16.91 -11.30
CA ASN A 3 9.97 -17.56 -10.18
C ASN A 3 10.55 -16.56 -9.15
N VAL A 4 9.74 -15.57 -8.76
CA VAL A 4 10.04 -14.65 -7.67
C VAL A 4 9.55 -15.23 -6.34
N ASP A 5 10.24 -14.89 -5.25
CA ASP A 5 9.87 -15.34 -3.91
C ASP A 5 8.81 -14.44 -3.24
N LEU A 6 8.64 -13.21 -3.72
CA LEU A 6 7.81 -12.18 -3.11
C LEU A 6 7.35 -11.14 -4.13
N CYS A 7 6.09 -10.76 -4.07
CA CYS A 7 5.51 -9.67 -4.87
C CYS A 7 5.14 -8.48 -3.99
N PHE A 8 5.24 -7.28 -4.55
CA PHE A 8 4.79 -6.04 -3.92
C PHE A 8 3.81 -5.31 -4.82
N THR A 9 2.80 -4.68 -4.23
CA THR A 9 1.98 -3.70 -4.95
C THR A 9 2.80 -2.43 -5.22
N PRO A 10 2.38 -1.58 -6.20
CA PRO A 10 2.75 -0.17 -6.17
C PRO A 10 2.39 0.46 -4.82
N MET A 11 2.99 1.62 -4.53
CA MET A 11 2.70 2.39 -3.32
C MET A 11 1.26 2.95 -3.36
N ILE A 12 0.41 2.51 -2.42
CA ILE A 12 -1.00 2.92 -2.29
C ILE A 12 -1.13 4.01 -1.23
N ILE A 13 -1.91 5.06 -1.48
CA ILE A 13 -2.12 6.15 -0.49
C ILE A 13 -3.23 5.73 0.48
N ALA A 14 -2.89 5.45 1.74
CA ALA A 14 -3.83 4.93 2.73
C ALA A 14 -5.08 5.81 2.91
N ASP A 15 -4.90 7.13 2.93
CA ASP A 15 -5.98 8.12 3.04
C ASP A 15 -7.02 8.00 1.91
N SER A 16 -6.57 7.89 0.65
CA SER A 16 -7.43 7.69 -0.52
C SER A 16 -8.14 6.35 -0.45
N PHE A 17 -7.38 5.30 -0.11
CA PHE A 17 -7.81 3.92 -0.07
C PHE A 17 -8.98 3.67 0.90
N ILE A 18 -8.98 4.32 2.07
CA ILE A 18 -10.04 4.14 3.07
C ILE A 18 -11.29 4.97 2.77
N LYS A 19 -11.14 6.13 2.10
CA LYS A 19 -12.23 7.09 1.88
C LYS A 19 -13.21 6.66 0.79
N SER A 20 -12.77 5.85 -0.18
CA SER A 20 -13.57 5.53 -1.35
C SER A 20 -13.36 4.10 -1.83
N SER A 21 -14.45 3.35 -1.97
CA SER A 21 -14.41 2.03 -2.63
C SER A 21 -13.93 2.12 -4.09
N LYS A 22 -14.22 3.23 -4.77
CA LYS A 22 -13.73 3.48 -6.13
C LYS A 22 -12.21 3.65 -6.15
N ALA A 23 -11.66 4.43 -5.22
CA ALA A 23 -10.20 4.58 -5.09
C ALA A 23 -9.56 3.23 -4.76
N ARG A 24 -10.14 2.51 -3.78
CA ARG A 24 -9.70 1.17 -3.38
C ARG A 24 -9.60 0.20 -4.56
N ASN A 25 -10.66 0.11 -5.37
CA ASN A 25 -10.72 -0.79 -6.53
C ASN A 25 -9.77 -0.38 -7.66
N ASN A 26 -9.43 0.91 -7.75
CA ASN A 26 -8.49 1.42 -8.75
C ASN A 26 -7.02 1.26 -8.33
N GLU A 27 -6.74 1.38 -7.03
CA GLU A 27 -5.38 1.36 -6.47
C GLU A 27 -4.92 -0.06 -6.13
N PHE A 28 -5.83 -0.96 -5.75
CA PHE A 28 -5.53 -2.34 -5.40
C PHE A 28 -6.21 -3.33 -6.33
N SER A 29 -5.38 -4.12 -7.00
CA SER A 29 -5.79 -5.33 -7.72
C SER A 29 -4.68 -6.36 -7.56
N THR A 30 -5.06 -7.64 -7.58
CA THR A 30 -4.14 -8.77 -7.41
C THR A 30 -4.68 -9.97 -8.18
N SER A 31 -3.80 -10.93 -8.45
CA SER A 31 -4.11 -12.25 -9.00
C SER A 31 -3.72 -13.36 -8.02
N PRO A 32 -4.25 -14.59 -8.17
CA PRO A 32 -3.80 -15.74 -7.38
C PRO A 32 -2.30 -16.05 -7.52
N GLU A 33 -1.67 -15.61 -8.62
CA GLU A 33 -0.25 -15.83 -8.89
C GLU A 33 0.70 -14.87 -8.16
N ASP A 34 0.18 -13.81 -7.54
CA ASP A 34 0.98 -12.79 -6.83
C ASP A 34 1.39 -13.22 -5.41
N THR A 35 1.11 -14.47 -5.01
CA THR A 35 1.44 -14.97 -3.66
C THR A 35 2.89 -15.51 -3.57
N PRO A 36 3.66 -15.15 -2.53
CA PRO A 36 3.31 -14.25 -1.43
C PRO A 36 3.25 -12.76 -1.83
N LEU A 37 2.19 -12.05 -1.41
CA LEU A 37 1.98 -10.63 -1.71
C LEU A 37 2.17 -9.74 -0.48
N VAL A 38 2.93 -8.66 -0.64
CA VAL A 38 3.03 -7.55 0.33
C VAL A 38 2.37 -6.30 -0.25
N VAL A 39 1.42 -5.72 0.48
CA VAL A 39 0.78 -4.46 0.07
C VAL A 39 1.53 -3.29 0.70
N GLN A 40 2.08 -2.40 -0.13
CA GLN A 40 2.83 -1.24 0.32
C GLN A 40 1.93 0.01 0.37
N PHE A 41 1.85 0.64 1.54
CA PHE A 41 1.11 1.89 1.74
C PHE A 41 2.05 3.08 1.98
N ALA A 42 1.64 4.26 1.51
CA ALA A 42 2.06 5.56 2.03
C ALA A 42 1.01 6.04 3.04
N SER A 43 1.45 6.35 4.26
CA SER A 43 0.61 6.96 5.29
C SER A 43 1.47 7.79 6.24
N ASN A 44 0.95 8.93 6.67
CA ASN A 44 1.52 9.80 7.71
C ASN A 44 0.64 9.80 8.98
N ASN A 45 -0.44 9.02 8.96
CA ASN A 45 -1.41 8.87 10.03
C ASN A 45 -1.55 7.38 10.38
N HIS A 46 -1.38 7.05 11.66
CA HIS A 46 -1.48 5.68 12.14
C HIS A 46 -2.90 5.11 11.97
N GLU A 47 -3.95 5.92 12.14
CA GLU A 47 -5.34 5.45 12.02
C GLU A 47 -5.68 5.02 10.59
N ASP A 48 -5.24 5.83 9.61
CA ASP A 48 -5.46 5.54 8.19
C ASP A 48 -4.68 4.31 7.76
N PHE A 49 -3.44 4.16 8.23
CA PHE A 49 -2.64 2.97 7.97
C PHE A 49 -3.31 1.72 8.54
N VAL A 50 -3.68 1.71 9.82
CA VAL A 50 -4.35 0.57 10.45
C VAL A 50 -5.64 0.20 9.71
N ARG A 51 -6.48 1.18 9.38
CA ARG A 51 -7.73 0.92 8.64
C ARG A 51 -7.47 0.38 7.23
N ALA A 52 -6.47 0.92 6.51
CA ALA A 52 -6.08 0.40 5.21
C ALA A 52 -5.58 -1.05 5.27
N THR A 53 -4.75 -1.38 6.28
CA THR A 53 -4.28 -2.76 6.48
C THR A 53 -5.42 -3.74 6.75
N GLN A 54 -6.45 -3.34 7.51
CA GLN A 54 -7.62 -4.18 7.76
C GLN A 54 -8.40 -4.51 6.48
N TYR A 55 -8.47 -3.58 5.52
CA TYR A 55 -9.11 -3.83 4.24
C TYR A 55 -8.35 -4.82 3.35
N VAL A 56 -7.01 -4.82 3.39
CA VAL A 56 -6.19 -5.71 2.54
C VAL A 56 -5.79 -7.02 3.21
N ALA A 57 -5.92 -7.14 4.53
CA ALA A 57 -5.54 -8.35 5.28
C ALA A 57 -6.09 -9.67 4.69
N PRO A 58 -7.33 -9.75 4.16
CA PRO A 58 -7.83 -10.97 3.54
C PRO A 58 -7.23 -11.31 2.17
N HIS A 59 -6.44 -10.38 1.60
CA HIS A 59 -6.00 -10.39 0.21
C HIS A 59 -4.47 -10.38 0.05
N CYS A 60 -3.71 -10.37 1.14
CA CYS A 60 -2.25 -10.31 1.12
C CYS A 60 -1.60 -11.15 2.21
N ASN A 61 -0.30 -11.40 2.08
CA ASN A 61 0.53 -12.12 3.04
C ASN A 61 1.30 -11.19 3.99
N GLY A 62 1.37 -9.89 3.66
CA GLY A 62 2.01 -8.88 4.49
C GLY A 62 1.63 -7.45 4.10
N VAL A 63 1.96 -6.51 4.97
CA VAL A 63 1.77 -5.07 4.75
C VAL A 63 3.09 -4.35 5.00
N ASP A 64 3.38 -3.35 4.19
CA ASP A 64 4.59 -2.54 4.26
C ASP A 64 4.24 -1.05 4.32
N LEU A 65 5.01 -0.27 5.09
CA LEU A 65 4.89 1.18 5.16
C LEU A 65 6.07 1.80 4.39
N ASN A 66 5.78 2.54 3.32
CA ASN A 66 6.80 3.19 2.54
C ASN A 66 7.42 4.36 3.33
N CYS A 67 8.65 4.15 3.81
CA CYS A 67 9.48 5.17 4.48
C CYS A 67 10.63 5.69 3.58
N GLY A 68 10.56 5.46 2.27
CA GLY A 68 11.69 5.67 1.36
C GLY A 68 11.44 6.57 0.16
N CYS A 69 10.17 6.84 -0.20
CA CYS A 69 9.84 7.59 -1.41
C CYS A 69 10.41 9.02 -1.37
N PRO A 70 11.32 9.40 -2.29
CA PRO A 70 11.92 10.73 -2.32
C PRO A 70 11.18 11.70 -3.25
N GLN A 71 10.01 11.31 -3.78
CA GLN A 71 9.27 12.14 -4.72
C GLN A 71 8.80 13.42 -4.00
N ARG A 72 8.98 14.58 -4.64
CA ARG A 72 8.70 15.89 -4.03
C ARG A 72 7.28 16.01 -3.47
N TRP A 73 6.30 15.40 -4.15
CA TRP A 73 4.92 15.40 -3.66
C TRP A 73 4.75 14.54 -2.41
N ALA A 74 5.39 13.37 -2.34
CA ALA A 74 5.31 12.49 -1.17
C ALA A 74 5.93 13.17 0.05
N ILE A 75 7.10 13.81 -0.13
CA ILE A 75 7.76 14.60 0.92
C ILE A 75 6.86 15.75 1.40
N LYS A 76 6.23 16.48 0.47
CA LYS A 76 5.34 17.60 0.81
C LYS A 76 4.13 17.15 1.64
N GLU A 77 3.59 15.97 1.34
CA GLU A 77 2.46 15.38 2.08
C GLU A 77 2.90 14.60 3.33
N GLY A 78 4.20 14.55 3.66
CA GLY A 78 4.71 13.86 4.84
C GLY A 78 4.76 12.34 4.73
N TYR A 79 4.83 11.79 3.51
CA TYR A 79 5.01 10.36 3.25
C TYR A 79 6.47 10.01 2.91
N GLY A 80 6.78 8.72 2.82
CA GLY A 80 8.06 8.26 2.30
C GLY A 80 9.21 8.66 3.23
N CYS A 81 10.26 9.26 2.66
CA CYS A 81 11.45 9.63 3.45
C CYS A 81 11.23 10.84 4.39
N ALA A 82 10.03 11.41 4.43
CA ALA A 82 9.66 12.52 5.31
C ALA A 82 8.89 12.08 6.57
N LEU A 83 8.69 10.77 6.75
CA LEU A 83 8.10 10.17 7.95
C LEU A 83 8.99 10.35 9.20
#